data_AF-A0A6V8DQ37-F1
#
_entry.id   AF-A0A6V8DQ37-F1
#
_cell.length_a   1.000
_cell.length_b   1.000
_cell.length_c   1.000
_cell.angle_alpha   90.00
_cell.angle_beta   90.00
_cell.angle_gamma   90.00
#
_symmetry.space_group_name_H-M   'P 1'
#
loop_
_entity.id
_entity.type
_entity.pdbx_description
1 polymer ?
#
loop_
_entity_poly.entity_id
_entity_poly.type
_entity_poly.pdbx_seq_one_letter_code
_entity_poly.pdbx_strand_id
1 'polypeptide(L)'
;QGRVRMRQQVGPFVQDVVRECPTCNGTGQTSAASCAACDGTGQTMKSTTLRFSIPAGAEEGTRLRMRGRGSPAPQGNGQQGDLFIEIEVEEHPWFERSGPDLIMSLPLGYADLVLGTSITIEHLDGKDLTIKVPAGTTSGETLEIRKRGL
;
A
#
# COMPACT_ATOMS: atom_id res chain seq x y z
N GLN A 1 6.71 -26.12 -26.01
CA GLN A 1 5.47 -26.36 -26.78
C GLN A 1 5.06 -25.02 -27.41
N GLY A 2 4.41 -25.01 -28.59
CA GLY A 2 3.98 -23.77 -29.28
C GLY A 2 5.05 -22.98 -30.06
N ARG A 3 6.27 -23.50 -30.23
CA ARG A 3 7.35 -22.85 -30.99
C ARG A 3 7.78 -23.73 -32.16
N VAL A 4 8.06 -23.11 -33.31
CA VAL A 4 8.52 -23.78 -34.53
C VAL A 4 9.94 -23.35 -34.84
N ARG A 5 10.79 -24.29 -35.27
CA ARG A 5 12.14 -24.00 -35.75
C ARG A 5 12.08 -23.83 -37.25
N MET A 6 12.41 -22.64 -37.73
CA MET A 6 12.48 -22.34 -39.16
C MET A 6 13.94 -22.09 -39.54
N ARG A 7 14.41 -22.82 -40.54
CA ARG A 7 15.75 -22.62 -41.08
C ARG A 7 15.68 -21.51 -42.12
N GLN A 8 16.32 -20.38 -41.83
CA GLN A 8 16.42 -19.25 -42.76
C GLN A 8 17.86 -19.11 -43.22
N GLN A 9 18.07 -19.10 -44.54
CA GLN A 9 19.37 -18.83 -45.12
C GLN A 9 19.51 -17.33 -45.37
N VAL A 10 20.51 -16.70 -44.78
CA VAL A 10 20.86 -15.30 -45.00
C VAL A 10 22.25 -15.27 -45.61
N GLY A 11 22.31 -15.18 -46.93
CA GLY A 11 23.57 -15.29 -47.68
C GLY A 11 24.18 -16.70 -47.60
N PRO A 12 25.50 -16.85 -47.34
CA PRO A 12 26.16 -18.15 -47.24
C PRO A 12 25.92 -18.86 -45.89
N PHE A 13 25.24 -18.22 -44.94
CA PHE A 13 25.01 -18.76 -43.61
C PHE A 13 23.57 -19.26 -43.44
N VAL A 14 23.43 -20.44 -42.85
CA VAL A 14 22.14 -21.06 -42.52
C VAL A 14 21.90 -20.88 -41.02
N GLN A 15 20.87 -20.14 -40.65
CA GLN A 15 20.49 -19.91 -39.25
C GLN A 15 19.15 -20.56 -38.95
N ASP A 16 19.10 -21.37 -37.89
CA ASP A 16 17.85 -21.87 -37.35
C ASP A 16 17.26 -20.81 -36.39
N VAL A 17 16.15 -20.19 -36.78
CA VAL A 17 15.41 -19.22 -35.94
C VAL A 17 14.21 -19.91 -35.31
N VAL A 18 14.05 -19.70 -34.01
CA VAL A 18 12.87 -20.17 -33.27
C VAL A 18 11.82 -19.07 -33.31
N ARG A 19 10.67 -19.35 -33.92
CA ARG A 19 9.51 -18.44 -33.93
C ARG A 19 8.34 -19.07 -33.18
N GLU A 20 7.41 -18.25 -32.75
CA GLU A 20 6.13 -18.71 -32.23
C GLU A 20 5.34 -19.40 -33.35
N CYS A 21 4.62 -20.47 -33.01
CA CYS A 21 3.77 -21.16 -33.96
C CYS A 21 2.66 -20.21 -34.43
N PRO A 22 2.51 -19.94 -35.74
CA PRO A 22 1.52 -18.98 -36.25
C PRO A 22 0.07 -19.43 -36.02
N THR A 23 -0.16 -20.71 -35.75
CA THR A 23 -1.49 -21.27 -35.52
C THR A 23 -1.95 -21.11 -34.07
N CYS A 24 -1.03 -21.17 -33.11
CA CYS A 24 -1.37 -21.06 -31.69
C CYS A 24 -0.70 -19.87 -30.98
N ASN A 25 0.05 -19.03 -31.70
CA ASN A 25 0.75 -17.86 -31.17
C ASN A 25 1.49 -18.14 -29.85
N GLY A 26 2.21 -19.27 -29.81
CA GLY A 26 2.99 -19.64 -28.63
C GLY A 26 2.23 -20.34 -27.50
N THR A 27 0.89 -20.41 -27.52
CA THR A 27 0.10 -21.06 -26.44
C THR A 27 0.22 -22.59 -26.45
N GLY A 28 0.56 -23.18 -27.60
CA GLY A 28 0.67 -24.64 -27.74
C GLY A 28 -0.65 -25.39 -27.85
N GLN A 29 -1.79 -24.68 -27.77
CA GLN A 29 -3.13 -25.24 -27.90
C GLN A 29 -4.00 -24.35 -28.81
N THR A 30 -4.86 -24.97 -29.61
CA THR A 30 -5.81 -24.27 -30.48
C THR A 30 -7.22 -24.55 -29.99
N SER A 31 -7.95 -23.54 -29.54
CA SER A 31 -9.36 -23.67 -29.17
C SER A 31 -10.23 -23.66 -30.42
N ALA A 32 -11.14 -24.64 -30.54
CA ALA A 32 -12.08 -24.73 -31.67
C ALA A 32 -13.17 -23.65 -31.65
N ALA A 33 -13.51 -23.12 -30.47
CA ALA A 33 -14.45 -22.02 -30.27
C ALA A 33 -13.91 -21.07 -29.18
N SER A 34 -14.11 -19.76 -29.36
CA SER A 34 -13.76 -18.75 -28.36
C SER A 34 -14.75 -18.77 -27.19
N CYS A 35 -14.25 -18.54 -25.98
CA CYS A 35 -15.09 -18.41 -24.80
C CYS A 35 -15.84 -17.07 -24.82
N ALA A 36 -17.18 -17.09 -24.77
CA ALA A 36 -18.00 -15.87 -24.79
C ALA A 36 -17.80 -14.94 -23.58
N ALA A 37 -17.23 -15.44 -22.48
CA ALA A 37 -17.01 -14.64 -21.28
C ALA A 37 -15.67 -13.89 -21.26
N CYS A 38 -14.67 -14.38 -22.00
CA CYS A 38 -13.31 -13.80 -22.01
C CYS A 38 -12.77 -13.56 -23.42
N ASP A 39 -13.57 -13.80 -24.46
CA ASP A 39 -13.24 -13.69 -25.88
C ASP A 39 -11.90 -14.34 -26.26
N GLY A 40 -11.57 -15.45 -25.59
CA GLY A 40 -10.33 -16.20 -25.83
C GLY A 40 -9.08 -15.68 -25.10
N THR A 41 -9.19 -14.62 -24.29
CA THR A 41 -8.07 -14.09 -23.48
C THR A 41 -7.73 -14.97 -22.27
N GLY A 42 -8.68 -15.82 -21.84
CA GLY A 42 -8.50 -16.71 -20.68
C GLY A 42 -8.60 -16.03 -19.32
N GLN A 43 -8.97 -14.74 -19.27
CA GLN A 43 -9.15 -13.99 -18.03
C GLN A 43 -10.41 -13.12 -18.09
N THR A 44 -11.06 -12.92 -16.94
CA THR A 44 -12.21 -12.01 -16.82
C THR A 44 -12.02 -11.08 -15.63
N MET A 45 -12.46 -9.84 -15.78
CA MET A 45 -12.44 -8.87 -14.68
C MET A 45 -13.59 -9.17 -13.72
N LYS A 46 -13.28 -9.33 -12.44
CA LYS A 46 -14.26 -9.56 -11.37
C LYS A 46 -14.00 -8.63 -10.20
N SER A 47 -15.03 -7.90 -9.76
CA SER A 47 -14.97 -7.14 -8.51
C SER A 47 -15.12 -8.09 -7.31
N THR A 48 -14.22 -7.97 -6.34
CA THR A 48 -14.24 -8.76 -5.11
C THR A 48 -13.96 -7.84 -3.92
N THR A 49 -14.80 -7.90 -2.90
CA THR A 49 -14.57 -7.19 -1.64
C THR A 49 -13.68 -8.05 -0.74
N LEU A 50 -12.53 -7.51 -0.34
CA LEU A 50 -11.61 -8.15 0.60
C LEU A 50 -11.69 -7.44 1.95
N ARG A 51 -11.69 -8.21 3.04
CA ARG A 51 -11.61 -7.68 4.40
C ARG A 51 -10.22 -7.92 4.94
N PHE A 52 -9.63 -6.89 5.51
CA PHE A 52 -8.35 -6.94 6.22
C PHE A 52 -8.44 -6.03 7.45
N SER A 53 -7.55 -6.24 8.41
CA SER A 53 -7.44 -5.43 9.62
C SER A 53 -6.10 -4.71 9.62
N ILE A 54 -6.10 -3.44 10.01
CA ILE A 54 -4.89 -2.66 10.24
C ILE A 54 -4.44 -2.91 11.68
N PRO A 55 -3.21 -3.39 11.91
CA PRO A 55 -2.71 -3.57 13.27
C PRO A 55 -2.55 -2.22 13.97
N ALA A 56 -2.86 -2.17 15.26
CA ALA A 56 -2.65 -0.98 16.06
C ALA A 56 -1.17 -0.59 16.05
N GLY A 57 -0.89 0.71 15.90
CA GLY A 57 0.47 1.23 15.82
C GLY A 57 1.17 1.00 14.47
N ALA A 58 0.47 0.55 13.42
CA ALA A 58 1.04 0.45 12.07
C ALA A 58 1.72 1.76 11.66
N GLU A 59 2.93 1.65 11.14
CA GLU A 59 3.73 2.79 10.69
C GLU A 59 3.48 3.10 9.21
N GLU A 60 3.86 4.29 8.81
CA GLU A 60 3.91 4.71 7.41
C GLU A 60 4.69 3.69 6.55
N GLY A 61 4.15 3.32 5.40
CA GLY A 61 4.77 2.36 4.49
C GLY A 61 4.69 0.90 4.95
N THR A 62 3.97 0.59 6.04
CA THR A 62 3.74 -0.80 6.47
C THR A 62 3.04 -1.59 5.36
N ARG A 63 3.62 -2.73 4.95
CA ARG A 63 3.09 -3.58 3.88
C ARG A 63 2.41 -4.84 4.42
N LEU A 64 1.12 -4.98 4.13
CA LEU A 64 0.34 -6.18 4.41
C LEU A 64 0.25 -7.05 3.15
N ARG A 65 0.53 -8.36 3.30
CA ARG A 65 0.48 -9.34 2.21
C ARG A 65 -0.73 -10.25 2.34
N MET A 66 -1.61 -10.22 1.35
CA MET A 66 -2.73 -11.16 1.21
C MET A 66 -2.40 -12.24 0.17
N ARG A 67 -2.12 -13.45 0.64
CA ARG A 67 -1.70 -14.56 -0.22
C ARG A 67 -2.81 -15.03 -1.15
N GLY A 68 -2.50 -15.22 -2.44
CA GLY A 68 -3.42 -15.75 -3.44
C GLY A 68 -4.63 -14.86 -3.74
N ARG A 69 -4.51 -13.54 -3.47
CA ARG A 69 -5.54 -12.54 -3.76
C ARG A 69 -5.13 -11.57 -4.88
N GLY A 70 -3.98 -11.78 -5.49
CA GLY A 70 -3.51 -11.02 -6.63
C GLY A 70 -4.00 -11.60 -7.96
N SER A 71 -3.31 -11.26 -9.04
CA SER A 71 -3.69 -11.67 -10.39
C SER A 71 -3.65 -13.19 -10.58
N PRO A 72 -4.57 -13.76 -11.40
CA PRO A 72 -4.53 -15.18 -11.73
C PRO A 72 -3.23 -15.55 -12.45
N ALA A 73 -2.82 -16.80 -12.34
CA ALA A 73 -1.66 -17.31 -13.05
C ALA A 73 -1.89 -17.21 -14.58
N PRO A 74 -0.86 -16.86 -15.37
CA PRO A 74 -0.95 -16.87 -16.82
C PRO A 74 -1.45 -18.23 -17.33
N GLN A 75 -2.48 -18.21 -18.18
CA GLN A 75 -3.10 -19.41 -18.76
C GLN A 75 -3.60 -20.44 -17.73
N GLY A 76 -3.85 -20.02 -16.48
CA GLY A 76 -4.28 -20.90 -15.41
C GLY A 76 -3.20 -21.85 -14.87
N ASN A 77 -1.95 -21.71 -15.34
CA ASN A 77 -0.84 -22.57 -14.94
C ASN A 77 0.02 -21.87 -13.87
N GLY A 78 -0.18 -22.26 -12.60
CA GLY A 78 0.63 -21.78 -11.49
C GLY A 78 -0.21 -21.26 -10.32
N GLN A 79 0.47 -20.69 -9.33
CA GLN A 79 -0.19 -20.04 -8.19
C GLN A 79 -0.65 -18.63 -8.59
N GLN A 80 -1.75 -18.18 -8.00
CA GLN A 80 -2.18 -16.79 -8.11
C GLN A 80 -1.15 -15.88 -7.45
N GLY A 81 -1.05 -14.65 -7.94
CA GLY A 81 -0.26 -13.62 -7.30
C GLY A 81 -0.82 -13.24 -5.94
N ASP A 82 -0.08 -12.39 -5.24
CA ASP A 82 -0.48 -11.84 -3.96
C ASP A 82 -0.92 -10.39 -4.10
N LEU A 83 -1.81 -9.96 -3.22
CA LEU A 83 -2.15 -8.56 -3.07
C LEU A 83 -1.29 -7.97 -1.95
N PHE A 84 -0.56 -6.91 -2.28
CA PHE A 84 0.15 -6.09 -1.30
C PHE A 84 -0.66 -4.82 -1.05
N ILE A 85 -0.85 -4.51 0.23
CA ILE A 85 -1.51 -3.29 0.71
C ILE A 85 -0.44 -2.51 1.45
N GLU A 86 -0.20 -1.27 1.04
CA GLU A 86 0.70 -0.34 1.73
C GLU A 86 -0.16 0.65 2.53
N ILE A 87 0.22 0.86 3.78
CA ILE A 87 -0.47 1.79 4.67
C ILE A 87 0.17 3.16 4.53
N GLU A 88 -0.66 4.15 4.21
CA GLU A 88 -0.32 5.56 4.20
C GLU A 88 -1.13 6.24 5.34
N VAL A 89 -0.42 6.97 6.18
CA VAL A 89 -0.94 7.67 7.36
C VAL A 89 -1.17 9.12 6.96
N GLU A 90 -2.42 9.55 7.03
CA GLU A 90 -2.80 10.93 6.76
C GLU A 90 -2.27 11.89 7.84
N GLU A 91 -1.85 13.08 7.43
CA GLU A 91 -1.39 14.12 8.33
C GLU A 91 -2.54 14.62 9.23
N HIS A 92 -2.29 14.70 10.54
CA HIS A 92 -3.26 15.25 11.49
C HIS A 92 -3.02 16.76 11.69
N PRO A 93 -4.06 17.60 11.77
CA PRO A 93 -3.90 19.06 11.85
C PRO A 93 -3.09 19.56 13.06
N TRP A 94 -3.11 18.80 14.15
CA TRP A 94 -2.45 19.16 15.41
C TRP A 94 -1.30 18.25 15.80
N PHE A 95 -1.26 17.02 15.32
CA PHE A 95 -0.35 15.99 15.85
C PHE A 95 0.54 15.47 14.74
N GLU A 96 1.84 15.47 15.01
CA GLU A 96 2.83 14.78 14.21
C GLU A 96 3.27 13.52 14.97
N ARG A 97 3.28 12.37 14.30
CA ARG A 97 3.71 11.12 14.93
C ARG A 97 5.23 11.01 14.86
N SER A 98 5.86 10.77 16.01
CA SER A 98 7.27 10.41 16.11
C SER A 98 7.41 9.07 16.84
N GLY A 99 7.41 7.98 16.07
CA GLY A 99 7.42 6.62 16.63
C GLY A 99 6.19 6.33 17.51
N PRO A 100 6.36 6.05 18.82
CA PRO A 100 5.25 5.88 19.77
C PRO A 100 4.69 7.20 20.32
N ASP A 101 5.39 8.33 20.10
CA ASP A 101 5.04 9.62 20.66
C ASP A 101 4.27 10.49 19.65
N LEU A 102 3.48 11.43 20.20
CA LEU A 102 2.76 12.44 19.44
C LEU A 102 3.31 13.80 19.81
N ILE A 103 3.78 14.53 18.80
CA ILE A 103 4.37 15.86 18.93
C ILE A 103 3.37 16.88 18.40
N MET A 104 3.24 18.00 19.10
CA MET A 104 2.44 19.13 18.64
C MET A 104 3.07 20.45 19.04
N SER A 105 2.82 21.48 18.25
CA SER A 105 3.15 22.85 18.60
C SER A 105 1.90 23.55 19.15
N LEU A 106 1.93 23.93 20.43
CA LEU A 106 0.82 24.63 21.08
C LEU A 106 0.99 26.15 20.94
N PRO A 107 0.17 26.85 20.13
CA PRO A 107 0.25 28.29 20.00
C PRO A 107 -0.30 28.97 21.26
N LEU A 108 0.56 29.67 21.99
CA LEU A 108 0.21 30.39 23.22
C LEU A 108 0.55 31.88 23.12
N GLY A 109 -0.26 32.72 23.75
CA GLY A 109 0.06 34.13 23.95
C GLY A 109 1.11 34.31 25.05
N TYR A 110 1.83 35.44 25.01
CA TYR A 110 2.79 35.78 26.05
C TYR A 110 2.16 35.84 27.46
N ALA A 111 0.94 36.35 27.57
CA ALA A 111 0.22 36.41 28.85
C ALA A 111 -0.02 35.02 29.44
N ASP A 112 -0.38 34.03 28.60
CA ASP A 112 -0.62 32.66 29.01
C ASP A 112 0.66 31.97 29.50
N LEU A 113 1.81 32.27 28.87
CA LEU A 113 3.11 31.76 29.32
C LEU A 113 3.53 32.35 30.68
N VAL A 114 3.28 33.65 30.89
CA VAL A 114 3.65 34.34 32.14
C VAL A 114 2.74 33.94 33.30
N LEU A 115 1.42 33.88 33.07
CA LEU A 115 0.43 33.60 34.12
C LEU A 115 0.19 32.10 34.33
N GLY A 116 0.53 31.28 33.35
CA GLY A 116 0.12 29.89 33.25
C GLY A 116 -1.30 29.78 32.71
N THR A 117 -1.58 28.69 32.01
CA THR A 117 -2.89 28.43 31.43
C THR A 117 -3.20 26.93 31.43
N SER A 118 -4.48 26.58 31.27
CA SER A 118 -4.93 25.21 31.11
C SER A 118 -5.80 25.14 29.86
N ILE A 119 -5.32 24.43 28.84
CA ILE A 119 -6.01 24.29 27.56
C ILE A 119 -6.49 22.86 27.43
N THR A 120 -7.69 22.68 26.87
CA THR A 120 -8.25 21.38 26.57
C THR A 120 -8.36 21.22 25.06
N ILE A 121 -7.82 20.14 24.52
CA ILE A 121 -7.90 19.77 23.11
C ILE A 121 -8.47 18.36 22.96
N GLU A 122 -9.06 18.07 21.81
CA GLU A 122 -9.48 16.71 21.46
C GLU A 122 -8.25 15.83 21.18
N HIS A 123 -8.22 14.63 21.76
CA HIS A 123 -7.15 13.65 21.53
C HIS A 123 -7.61 12.51 20.62
N LEU A 124 -6.65 11.74 20.09
CA LEU A 124 -6.93 10.63 19.16
C LEU A 124 -7.76 9.50 19.78
N ASP A 125 -7.79 9.37 21.11
CA ASP A 125 -8.61 8.39 21.84
C ASP A 125 -10.09 8.82 22.01
N GLY A 126 -10.46 10.00 21.47
CA GLY A 126 -11.78 10.59 21.62
C GLY A 126 -12.04 11.19 23.01
N LYS A 127 -11.02 11.29 23.86
CA LYS A 127 -11.11 11.96 25.16
C LYS A 127 -10.41 13.31 25.10
N ASP A 128 -10.88 14.22 25.94
CA ASP A 128 -10.27 15.52 26.10
C ASP A 128 -8.91 15.41 26.79
N LEU A 129 -7.90 16.03 26.19
CA LEU A 129 -6.55 16.18 26.75
C LEU A 129 -6.39 17.58 27.33
N THR A 130 -6.33 17.66 28.66
CA THR A 130 -6.03 18.91 29.37
C THR A 130 -4.52 19.10 29.53
N ILE A 131 -3.99 20.11 28.86
CA ILE A 131 -2.60 20.54 28.90
C ILE A 131 -2.49 21.67 29.93
N LYS A 132 -1.73 21.44 31.00
CA LYS A 132 -1.44 22.47 32.02
C LYS A 132 -0.08 23.08 31.74
N VAL A 133 -0.08 24.36 31.44
CA VAL A 133 1.13 25.16 31.19
C VAL A 133 1.42 25.96 32.46
N PRO A 134 2.55 25.71 33.14
CA PRO A 134 2.89 26.43 34.36
C PRO A 134 3.22 27.91 34.07
N ALA A 135 3.04 28.76 35.08
CA ALA A 135 3.43 30.16 35.01
C ALA A 135 4.95 30.31 34.85
N GLY A 136 5.38 31.19 33.97
CA GLY A 136 6.80 31.42 33.67
C GLY A 136 7.41 30.41 32.69
N THR A 137 6.60 29.65 31.95
CA THR A 137 7.09 28.73 30.90
C THR A 137 7.79 29.50 29.80
N THR A 138 8.91 28.97 29.31
CA THR A 138 9.69 29.59 28.24
C THR A 138 9.20 29.16 26.85
N SER A 139 9.36 30.03 25.84
CA SER A 139 9.02 29.67 24.46
C SER A 139 9.97 28.59 23.93
N GLY A 140 9.42 27.54 23.32
CA GLY A 140 10.17 26.37 22.86
C GLY A 140 10.37 25.28 23.92
N GLU A 141 9.90 25.51 25.15
CA GLU A 141 9.93 24.50 26.20
C GLU A 141 9.02 23.31 25.85
N THR A 142 9.54 22.10 26.00
CA THR A 142 8.79 20.87 25.71
C THR A 142 8.13 20.34 26.98
N LEU A 143 6.81 20.20 26.95
CA LEU A 143 6.02 19.63 28.04
C LEU A 143 5.68 18.17 27.72
N GLU A 144 6.20 17.23 28.51
CA GLU A 144 5.89 15.80 28.35
C GLU A 144 4.58 15.45 29.08
N ILE A 145 3.61 14.91 28.34
CA ILE A 145 2.38 14.35 28.93
C ILE A 145 2.44 12.83 28.85
N ARG A 146 2.72 12.20 29.99
CA ARG A 146 2.87 10.75 30.07
C ARG A 146 1.59 10.01 29.72
N LYS A 147 1.76 8.87 29.05
CA LYS A 147 0.68 7.92 28.69
C LYS A 147 -0.37 8.51 27.75
N ARG A 148 0.00 9.49 26.94
CA ARG A 148 -0.84 10.15 25.93
C ARG A 148 -0.20 10.14 24.53
N GLY A 149 0.68 9.16 24.28
CA GLY A 149 1.15 8.80 22.95
C GLY A 149 0.17 7.83 22.27
N LEU A 150 0.66 7.03 21.32
CA LEU A 150 -0.10 5.97 20.65
C LEU A 150 -0.32 4.72 21.52
#